data_AF-A0A7W4AW26-F1
#
_entry.id   AF-A0A7W4AW26-F1
#
_cell.length_a   1.000
_cell.length_b   1.000
_cell.length_c   1.000
_cell.angle_alpha   90.00
_cell.angle_beta   90.00
_cell.angle_gamma   90.00
#
_symmetry.space_group_name_H-M   'P 1'
#
loop_
_entity.id
_entity.type
_entity.pdbx_description
1 polymer ?
#
loop_
_entity_poly.entity_id
_entity_poly.type
_entity_poly.pdbx_seq_one_letter_code
_entity_poly.pdbx_strand_id
1 'polypeptide(L)'
;MLGLCLGLAGTIWAQVPAEQMTLSWTHTIEKIRWAEDYRLTNQGFILEQARVKGSGAGMEIPADAVLKDGNWHYKPNLPILPILKLGRTPEAGDYQLCVSSAQAGQQCHPMSYWVGEPTTKQPSIELWGCDIPV
;
A
#
# COMPACT_ATOMS: atom_id res chain seq x y z
N MET A 1 1.76 -20.56 0.78
CA MET A 1 2.79 -19.49 0.68
C MET A 1 2.14 -18.19 1.12
N LEU A 2 2.87 -17.24 1.72
CA LEU A 2 2.27 -15.95 2.09
C LEU A 2 1.98 -15.14 0.82
N GLY A 3 0.79 -14.56 0.76
CA GLY A 3 0.33 -13.74 -0.36
C GLY A 3 -0.41 -12.50 0.10
N LEU A 4 -0.58 -11.59 -0.85
CA LEU A 4 -1.42 -10.42 -0.74
C LEU A 4 -2.75 -10.71 -1.43
N CYS A 5 -3.83 -10.58 -0.67
CA CYS A 5 -5.19 -10.61 -1.19
C CYS A 5 -5.72 -9.18 -1.35
N LEU A 6 -6.39 -8.94 -2.49
CA LEU A 6 -7.09 -7.70 -2.82
C LEU A 6 -8.58 -8.00 -2.95
N GLY A 7 -9.40 -7.17 -2.32
CA GLY A 7 -10.84 -7.38 -2.36
C GLY A 7 -11.62 -6.43 -1.47
N LEU A 8 -12.81 -6.85 -1.05
CA LEU A 8 -13.65 -6.06 -0.15
C LEU A 8 -14.62 -6.97 0.59
N ALA A 9 -14.77 -6.74 1.90
CA ALA A 9 -15.72 -7.48 2.74
C ALA A 9 -15.56 -9.00 2.64
N GLY A 10 -14.30 -9.47 2.59
CA GLY A 10 -13.94 -10.89 2.50
C GLY A 10 -14.06 -11.51 1.10
N THR A 11 -14.59 -10.81 0.11
CA THR A 11 -14.56 -11.27 -1.29
C THR A 11 -13.17 -11.03 -1.87
N ILE A 12 -12.53 -12.08 -2.37
CA ILE A 12 -11.22 -11.99 -3.04
C ILE A 12 -11.42 -11.73 -4.53
N TRP A 13 -10.79 -10.68 -5.05
CA TRP A 13 -10.74 -10.39 -6.49
C TRP A 13 -9.40 -10.74 -7.11
N ALA A 14 -8.32 -10.61 -6.35
CA ALA A 14 -6.99 -11.00 -6.79
C ALA A 14 -6.14 -11.52 -5.63
N GLN A 15 -5.19 -12.40 -5.97
CA GLN A 15 -4.21 -12.96 -5.05
C GLN A 15 -2.84 -12.94 -5.71
N VAL A 16 -1.83 -12.46 -4.99
CA VAL A 16 -0.48 -12.30 -5.54
C VAL A 16 0.56 -12.77 -4.53
N PRO A 17 1.56 -13.59 -4.91
CA PRO A 17 2.70 -13.89 -4.06
C PRO A 17 3.42 -12.64 -3.56
N ALA A 18 3.49 -12.49 -2.24
CA ALA A 18 4.06 -11.30 -1.62
C ALA A 18 4.49 -11.56 -0.17
N GLU A 19 5.70 -11.14 0.17
CA GLU A 19 6.23 -11.05 1.53
C GLU A 19 6.53 -9.59 1.92
N GLN A 20 6.76 -8.74 0.92
CA GLN A 20 6.92 -7.30 1.06
C GLN A 20 6.09 -6.60 -0.01
N MET A 21 5.59 -5.41 0.33
CA MET A 21 4.93 -4.54 -0.64
C MET A 21 5.26 -3.08 -0.41
N THR A 22 5.32 -2.32 -1.50
CA THR A 22 5.33 -0.87 -1.48
C THR A 22 4.01 -0.38 -2.07
N LEU A 23 3.24 0.35 -1.25
CA LEU A 23 2.05 1.07 -1.70
C LEU A 23 2.43 2.53 -1.95
N SER A 24 1.99 3.10 -3.05
CA SER A 24 2.36 4.46 -3.41
C SER A 24 1.30 5.16 -4.24
N TRP A 25 1.08 6.44 -3.98
CA TRP A 25 0.01 7.23 -4.60
C TRP A 25 0.40 8.69 -4.70
N THR A 26 -0.35 9.45 -5.50
CA THR A 26 -0.22 10.90 -5.55
C THR A 26 -1.23 11.52 -4.61
N HIS A 27 -0.78 12.29 -3.63
CA HIS A 27 -1.66 12.98 -2.70
C HIS A 27 -2.56 13.96 -3.46
N THR A 28 -3.88 13.88 -3.26
CA THR A 28 -4.86 14.55 -4.13
C THR A 28 -4.84 16.06 -3.99
N ILE A 29 -4.43 16.60 -2.85
CA ILE A 29 -4.32 18.04 -2.59
C ILE A 29 -2.95 18.56 -3.01
N GLU A 30 -1.90 17.96 -2.44
CA GLU A 30 -0.51 18.42 -2.61
C GLU A 30 0.10 18.03 -3.96
N LYS A 31 -0.52 17.09 -4.69
CA LYS A 31 -0.07 16.58 -5.99
C LYS A 31 1.36 16.03 -6.00
N ILE A 32 1.80 15.49 -4.86
CA ILE A 32 3.11 14.86 -4.65
C ILE A 32 2.95 13.37 -4.40
N ARG A 33 3.98 12.60 -4.76
CA ARG A 33 4.00 11.15 -4.56
C ARG A 33 4.36 10.79 -3.12
N TRP A 34 3.52 9.98 -2.49
CA TRP A 34 3.75 9.35 -1.20
C TRP A 34 3.96 7.85 -1.41
N ALA A 35 4.70 7.23 -0.50
CA ALA A 35 4.91 5.80 -0.53
C ALA A 35 5.16 5.21 0.85
N GLU A 36 4.64 4.01 1.06
CA GLU A 36 4.74 3.23 2.29
C GLU A 36 5.27 1.84 1.96
N ASP A 37 6.22 1.37 2.77
CA ASP A 37 6.83 0.05 2.65
C ASP A 37 6.34 -0.84 3.79
N TYR A 38 5.74 -1.97 3.41
CA TYR A 38 5.13 -2.91 4.33
C TYR A 38 5.81 -4.27 4.22
N ARG A 39 6.06 -4.90 5.37
CA ARG A 39 6.33 -6.33 5.46
C ARG A 39 5.04 -7.06 5.79
N LEU A 40 4.73 -8.11 5.05
CA LEU A 40 3.61 -9.00 5.31
C LEU A 40 4.03 -10.06 6.33
N THR A 41 3.11 -10.39 7.23
CA THR A 41 3.24 -11.49 8.19
C THR A 41 1.90 -12.24 8.30
N ASN A 42 1.89 -13.39 8.95
CA ASN A 42 0.65 -14.13 9.22
C ASN A 42 -0.34 -13.36 10.11
N GLN A 43 0.11 -12.32 10.82
CA GLN A 43 -0.73 -11.47 11.66
C GLN A 43 -1.22 -10.20 10.94
N GLY A 44 -0.66 -9.89 9.76
CA GLY A 44 -0.95 -8.66 9.02
C GLY A 44 0.30 -7.91 8.59
N PHE A 45 0.14 -6.63 8.29
CA PHE A 45 1.17 -5.74 7.78
C PHE A 45 1.91 -5.02 8.91
N ILE A 46 3.24 -4.99 8.78
CA ILE A 46 4.10 -4.12 9.56
C ILE A 46 4.54 -2.99 8.65
N LEU A 47 4.14 -1.76 8.97
CA LEU A 47 4.59 -0.56 8.25
C LEU A 47 6.03 -0.26 8.69
N GLU A 48 6.99 -0.51 7.80
CA GLU A 48 8.41 -0.38 8.11
C GLU A 48 8.92 1.04 7.84
N GLN A 49 8.38 1.69 6.81
CA GLN A 49 8.81 3.01 6.40
C GLN A 49 7.69 3.76 5.68
N ALA A 50 7.58 5.05 5.94
CA ALA A 50 6.78 6.00 5.16
C ALA A 50 7.70 7.04 4.53
N ARG A 51 7.37 7.47 3.30
CA ARG A 51 8.08 8.47 2.50
C ARG A 51 7.12 9.55 2.02
N VAL A 52 7.35 10.79 2.45
CA VAL A 52 6.49 11.94 2.12
C VAL A 52 7.30 13.15 1.66
N LYS A 53 6.78 13.94 0.72
CA LYS A 53 7.40 15.19 0.27
C LYS A 53 6.82 16.42 0.98
N GLY A 54 7.10 16.57 2.27
CA GLY A 54 6.77 17.79 3.03
C GLY A 54 5.60 17.64 4.00
N SER A 55 5.37 18.69 4.79
CA SER A 55 4.25 18.83 5.72
C SER A 55 3.02 19.32 4.95
N GLY A 56 2.34 18.41 4.28
CA GLY A 56 1.13 18.71 3.51
C GLY A 56 -0.15 18.53 4.33
N ALA A 57 -1.29 18.85 3.74
CA ALA A 57 -2.60 18.63 4.37
C ALA A 57 -2.75 17.18 4.89
N GLY A 58 -3.00 17.04 6.19
CA GLY A 58 -3.37 15.76 6.81
C GLY A 58 -2.23 14.93 7.41
N MET A 59 -0.95 15.32 7.28
CA MET A 59 0.15 14.66 7.99
C MET A 59 1.25 15.64 8.42
N GLU A 60 1.62 15.58 9.70
CA GLU A 60 2.79 16.25 10.26
C GLU A 60 4.03 15.36 10.06
N ILE A 61 5.16 15.95 9.68
CA ILE A 61 6.43 15.21 9.58
C ILE A 61 6.92 14.93 11.01
N PRO A 62 7.13 13.66 11.40
CA PRO A 62 7.63 13.34 12.73
C PRO A 62 9.02 13.92 13.00
N ALA A 63 9.31 14.24 14.25
CA ALA A 63 10.59 14.83 14.66
C ALA A 63 11.81 13.94 14.38
N ASP A 64 11.61 12.62 14.28
CA ASP A 64 12.63 11.62 13.96
C ASP A 64 12.74 11.33 12.46
N ALA A 65 11.99 12.05 11.60
CA ALA A 65 12.07 11.89 10.17
C ALA A 65 13.41 12.41 9.61
N VAL A 66 13.95 11.69 8.63
CA VAL A 66 15.21 12.02 7.96
C VAL A 66 14.92 12.42 6.53
N LEU A 67 15.40 13.61 6.12
CA LEU A 67 15.32 14.06 4.74
C LEU A 67 16.38 13.33 3.89
N LYS A 68 15.93 12.55 2.92
CA LYS A 68 16.77 11.83 1.97
C LYS A 68 16.18 11.92 0.55
N ASP A 69 17.01 12.27 -0.42
CA ASP A 69 16.63 12.36 -1.84
C ASP A 69 15.36 13.21 -2.08
N GLY A 70 15.18 14.27 -1.27
CA GLY A 70 14.03 15.16 -1.34
C GLY A 70 12.72 14.61 -0.77
N ASN A 71 12.76 13.48 -0.05
CA ASN A 71 11.62 12.93 0.70
C ASN A 71 11.98 12.82 2.19
N TRP A 72 11.01 13.00 3.06
CA TRP A 72 11.13 12.67 4.48
C TRP A 72 10.84 11.19 4.68
N HIS A 73 11.78 10.48 5.29
CA HIS A 73 11.68 9.07 5.63
C HIS A 73 11.52 8.94 7.13
N TYR A 74 10.53 8.17 7.57
CA TYR A 74 10.33 7.86 8.98
C TYR A 74 9.70 6.48 9.13
N LYS A 75 9.77 5.94 10.35
CA LYS A 75 9.10 4.68 10.71
C LYS A 75 7.90 4.99 11.58
N PRO A 76 6.67 4.85 11.08
CA PRO A 76 5.47 5.03 11.89
C PRO A 76 5.44 4.04 13.06
N ASN A 77 5.11 4.52 14.26
CA ASN A 77 4.87 3.66 15.42
C ASN A 77 3.41 3.18 15.41
N LEU A 78 3.11 2.23 14.52
CA LEU A 78 1.79 1.60 14.40
C LEU A 78 1.84 0.14 14.88
N PRO A 79 0.72 -0.39 15.42
CA PRO A 79 0.59 -1.82 15.64
C PRO A 79 0.58 -2.57 14.28
N ILE A 80 0.70 -3.89 14.35
CA ILE A 80 0.47 -4.74 13.18
C ILE A 80 -0.96 -4.50 12.67
N LEU A 81 -1.11 -4.22 11.38
CA LEU A 81 -2.38 -3.93 10.73
C LEU A 81 -2.90 -5.19 10.05
N PRO A 82 -3.99 -5.82 10.52
CA PRO A 82 -4.49 -7.05 9.88
C PRO A 82 -5.01 -6.81 8.46
N ILE A 83 -5.60 -5.64 8.23
CA ILE A 83 -6.21 -5.23 6.96
C ILE A 83 -5.83 -3.76 6.70
N LEU A 84 -5.44 -3.43 5.48
CA LEU A 84 -5.38 -2.04 5.01
C LEU A 84 -6.68 -1.70 4.28
N LYS A 85 -7.34 -0.63 4.71
CA LYS A 85 -8.55 -0.10 4.06
C LYS A 85 -8.16 1.14 3.27
N LEU A 86 -8.29 1.08 1.96
CA LEU A 86 -7.86 2.14 1.05
C LEU A 86 -9.07 2.76 0.35
N GLY A 87 -9.11 4.09 0.31
CA GLY A 87 -10.06 4.82 -0.53
C GLY A 87 -9.55 4.85 -1.97
N ARG A 88 -10.38 4.48 -2.94
CA ARG A 88 -10.00 4.30 -4.35
C ARG A 88 -11.07 4.86 -5.29
N THR A 89 -11.30 6.18 -5.23
CA THR A 89 -12.21 6.87 -6.16
C THR A 89 -11.47 7.29 -7.44
N PRO A 90 -12.16 7.48 -8.58
CA PRO A 90 -11.53 7.93 -9.82
C PRO A 90 -10.78 9.26 -9.70
N GLU A 91 -11.28 10.19 -8.89
CA GLU A 91 -10.72 11.53 -8.71
C GLU A 91 -9.37 11.50 -7.97
N ALA A 92 -9.16 10.47 -7.15
CA ALA A 92 -7.91 10.26 -6.45
C ALA A 92 -6.82 9.61 -7.33
N GLY A 93 -7.19 9.12 -8.52
CA GLY A 93 -6.33 8.29 -9.34
C GLY A 93 -6.22 6.87 -8.77
N ASP A 94 -5.14 6.19 -9.13
CA ASP A 94 -4.88 4.82 -8.67
C ASP A 94 -3.62 4.71 -7.81
N TYR A 95 -3.57 3.64 -7.02
CA TYR A 95 -2.37 3.23 -6.31
C TYR A 95 -1.43 2.51 -7.27
N GLN A 96 -0.14 2.81 -7.16
CA GLN A 96 0.92 1.94 -7.69
C GLN A 96 1.33 0.98 -6.57
N LEU A 97 1.27 -0.32 -6.86
CA LEU A 97 1.58 -1.39 -5.93
C LEU A 97 2.75 -2.20 -6.49
N CYS A 98 3.81 -2.27 -5.70
CA CYS A 98 4.94 -3.15 -5.95
C CYS A 98 4.93 -4.28 -4.92
N VAL A 99 5.05 -5.53 -5.36
CA VAL A 99 5.13 -6.70 -4.46
C VAL A 99 6.34 -7.55 -4.80
N SER A 100 6.92 -8.20 -3.80
CA SER A 100 8.04 -9.13 -3.94
C SER A 100 7.90 -10.33 -3.00
N SER A 101 8.46 -11.47 -3.40
CA SER A 101 8.50 -12.69 -2.59
C SER A 101 9.83 -13.42 -2.82
N ALA A 102 10.19 -14.37 -1.96
CA ALA A 102 11.37 -15.19 -2.20
C ALA A 102 11.29 -16.03 -3.49
N GLN A 103 10.08 -16.40 -3.92
CA GLN A 103 9.85 -17.27 -5.09
C GLN A 103 9.65 -16.51 -6.40
N ALA A 104 9.29 -15.23 -6.33
CA ALA A 104 9.08 -14.38 -7.49
C ALA A 104 9.69 -12.99 -7.25
N GLY A 105 10.46 -12.50 -8.22
CA GLY A 105 11.05 -11.16 -8.18
C GLY A 105 10.01 -10.05 -8.02
N GLN A 106 10.48 -8.80 -7.90
CA GLN A 106 9.57 -7.67 -7.73
C GLN A 106 8.72 -7.44 -8.98
N GLN A 107 7.41 -7.30 -8.79
CA GLN A 107 6.47 -6.84 -9.82
C GLN A 107 5.82 -5.54 -9.36
N CYS A 108 5.68 -4.58 -10.26
CA CYS A 108 5.12 -3.26 -9.98
C CYS A 108 4.06 -2.92 -11.02
N HIS A 109 2.81 -2.80 -10.59
CA HIS A 109 1.69 -2.44 -11.45
C HIS A 109 0.77 -1.42 -10.78
N PRO A 110 0.01 -0.63 -11.54
CA PRO A 110 -1.16 0.04 -10.98
C PRO A 110 -2.10 -1.00 -10.39
N MET A 111 -2.79 -0.67 -9.31
CA MET A 111 -3.71 -1.60 -8.67
C MET A 111 -4.80 -2.08 -9.64
N SER A 112 -5.14 -1.27 -10.65
CA SER A 112 -6.09 -1.61 -11.71
C SER A 112 -5.70 -2.81 -12.55
N TYR A 113 -4.41 -3.16 -12.59
CA TYR A 113 -3.95 -4.37 -13.25
C TYR A 113 -4.61 -5.64 -12.68
N TRP A 114 -4.85 -5.68 -11.36
CA TRP A 114 -5.42 -6.85 -10.69
C TRP A 114 -6.93 -6.75 -10.49
N VAL A 115 -7.46 -5.55 -10.23
CA VAL A 115 -8.86 -5.36 -9.78
C VAL A 115 -9.68 -4.43 -10.66
N GLY A 116 -9.13 -4.00 -11.80
CA GLY A 116 -9.78 -3.04 -12.70
C GLY A 116 -9.71 -1.59 -12.23
N GLU A 117 -10.12 -0.67 -13.09
CA GLU A 117 -10.04 0.78 -12.84
C GLU A 117 -10.87 1.22 -11.61
N PRO A 118 -10.43 2.27 -10.88
CA PRO A 118 -11.24 2.88 -9.82
C PRO A 118 -12.63 3.28 -10.32
N THR A 119 -13.67 3.07 -9.51
CA THR A 119 -15.05 3.48 -9.86
C THR A 119 -15.75 4.12 -8.68
N THR A 120 -16.72 5.00 -8.96
CA THR A 120 -17.56 5.61 -7.91
C THR A 120 -18.50 4.62 -7.24
N LYS A 121 -18.81 3.48 -7.89
CA LYS A 121 -19.64 2.41 -7.31
C LYS A 121 -18.90 1.63 -6.23
N GLN A 122 -17.56 1.59 -6.30
CA GLN A 122 -16.71 0.86 -5.37
C GLN A 122 -15.52 1.73 -4.97
N PRO A 123 -15.75 2.76 -4.12
CA PRO A 123 -14.77 3.77 -3.77
C PRO A 123 -13.75 3.28 -2.73
N SER A 124 -13.69 1.98 -2.46
CA SER A 124 -12.85 1.38 -1.42
C SER A 124 -12.37 0.00 -1.79
N ILE A 125 -11.19 -0.35 -1.31
CA ILE A 125 -10.62 -1.69 -1.40
C ILE A 125 -9.90 -2.04 -0.09
N GLU A 126 -9.87 -3.32 0.21
CA GLU A 126 -9.16 -3.91 1.34
C GLU A 126 -7.99 -4.75 0.84
N LEU A 127 -6.87 -4.64 1.55
CA LEU A 127 -5.70 -5.49 1.37
C LEU A 127 -5.47 -6.29 2.65
N TRP A 128 -5.19 -7.59 2.54
CA TRP A 128 -4.84 -8.44 3.68
C TRP A 128 -3.86 -9.54 3.29
N GLY A 129 -3.11 -10.03 4.28
CA GLY A 129 -2.28 -11.22 4.10
C GLY A 129 -3.14 -12.47 4.02
N CYS A 130 -2.84 -13.36 3.07
CA CYS A 130 -3.57 -14.60 2.88
C CYS A 130 -2.67 -15.75 2.45
N ASP A 131 -3.12 -16.98 2.68
CA ASP A 131 -2.45 -18.17 2.16
C ASP A 131 -2.87 -18.41 0.72
N ILE A 132 -1.88 -18.49 -0.16
CA ILE A 132 -2.08 -18.84 -1.57
C ILE A 132 -1.68 -20.31 -1.80
N PRO A 133 -2.50 -21.08 -2.54
CA PRO A 133 -2.17 -22.43 -2.99
C PRO A 133 -0.91 -22.43 -3.86
N VAL A 134 -0.19 -23.56 -3.80
CA VAL A 134 0.96 -23.86 -4.68
C VAL A 134 0.47 -24.40 -6.00
#